data_AF-B8LDN8-F1
#
_entry.id   AF-B8LDN8-F1
#
_cell.length_a   1.000
_cell.length_b   1.000
_cell.length_c   1.000
_cell.angle_alpha   90.00
_cell.angle_beta   90.00
_cell.angle_gamma   90.00
#
_symmetry.space_group_name_H-M   'P 1'
#
loop_
_entity.id
_entity.type
_entity.pdbx_description
1 polymer ?
#
loop_
_entity_poly.entity_id
_entity_poly.type
_entity_poly.pdbx_seq_one_letter_code
_entity_poly.pdbx_strand_id
1 'polypeptide(L)'
;MSPPSQILRHAARDTLSKIRRRSPPTHTTLRHTSATAHLLAQPSHFVTGVTPEQLQADAVLQEWFASNFKSWQSDPENIIVPDVQAEKEAADAQVEESSNGIAVPPELASRNIRPLVGYIRLSGREEGSRNCYDLRNPGPNEPFFPLVPGILHGSDPTQNILSHDASSKVLVKTPWFEIQRELDRYHRRFTNRVYALTLYDANEADVSYHRSAQNKPEPTYQVCQDTMTITEVPPPPPPVLPDRTPILENVLVIPADLQLHPVAHAAYCLNF
;
A
#
# COMPACT_ATOMS: atom_id res chain seq x y z
N MET A 1 7.26 75.76 22.50
CA MET A 1 8.64 76.04 22.07
C MET A 1 9.30 74.71 21.76
N SER A 2 9.50 74.39 20.48
CA SER A 2 10.46 73.37 20.03
C SER A 2 11.87 73.99 20.03
N PRO A 3 12.97 73.22 20.15
CA PRO A 3 13.60 72.61 18.96
C PRO A 3 14.31 71.25 19.29
N PRO A 4 15.27 70.71 18.51
CA PRO A 4 14.95 69.82 17.39
C PRO A 4 15.81 68.53 17.29
N SER A 5 15.35 67.58 16.47
CA SER A 5 16.09 66.66 15.58
C SER A 5 17.54 66.25 15.90
N GLN A 6 17.79 64.94 15.98
CA GLN A 6 18.99 64.32 15.40
C GLN A 6 18.65 63.10 14.54
N ILE A 7 19.00 63.26 13.26
CA ILE A 7 19.11 62.28 12.19
C ILE A 7 20.49 61.62 12.33
N LEU A 8 20.58 60.28 12.23
CA LEU A 8 21.77 59.52 11.80
C LEU A 8 21.35 58.04 11.68
N ARG A 9 20.93 57.56 10.50
CA ARG A 9 21.78 56.93 9.46
C ARG A 9 22.86 56.00 10.03
N HIS A 10 22.53 54.72 10.12
CA HIS A 10 23.52 53.65 9.92
C HIS A 10 23.07 52.74 8.78
N ALA A 11 23.67 53.01 7.62
CA ALA A 11 23.86 52.04 6.56
C ALA A 11 25.27 51.48 6.70
N ALA A 12 25.39 50.18 6.91
CA ALA A 12 26.56 49.36 6.58
C ALA A 12 26.02 47.92 6.49
N ARG A 13 25.80 47.38 5.29
CA ARG A 13 26.80 46.61 4.53
C ARG A 13 27.55 45.65 5.45
N ASP A 14 27.12 44.39 5.46
CA ASP A 14 28.08 43.31 5.32
C ASP A 14 27.49 42.13 4.56
N THR A 15 27.96 42.06 3.31
CA THR A 15 27.92 40.90 2.44
C THR A 15 28.91 39.86 2.96
N LEU A 16 28.43 38.74 3.50
CA LEU A 16 29.23 37.52 3.58
C LEU A 16 28.60 36.42 2.72
N SER A 17 29.24 36.28 1.57
CA SER A 17 29.09 35.20 0.63
C SER A 17 29.88 33.98 1.09
N LYS A 18 29.42 32.79 0.65
CA LYS A 18 30.11 31.48 0.66
C LYS A 18 30.17 30.85 2.06
N ILE A 19 29.76 29.60 2.25
CA ILE A 19 30.39 28.40 1.68
C ILE A 19 29.32 27.33 1.42
N ARG A 20 29.08 27.05 0.14
CA ARG A 20 28.32 25.89 -0.34
C ARG A 20 29.26 24.69 -0.32
N ARG A 21 29.25 23.91 0.77
CA ARG A 21 29.95 22.61 0.81
C ARG A 21 29.22 21.64 -0.11
N ARG A 22 29.65 21.55 -1.37
CA ARG A 22 29.37 20.40 -2.23
C ARG A 22 30.21 19.23 -1.71
N SER A 23 29.57 18.30 -1.02
CA SER A 23 30.13 16.96 -0.84
C SER A 23 30.30 16.31 -2.22
N PRO A 24 31.39 15.54 -2.44
CA PRO A 24 31.51 14.73 -3.64
C PRO A 24 30.41 13.65 -3.65
N PRO A 25 29.84 13.32 -4.82
CA PRO A 25 28.90 12.21 -4.91
C PRO A 25 29.65 10.91 -4.60
N THR A 26 29.34 10.31 -3.46
CA THR A 26 29.65 8.91 -3.22
C THR A 26 28.91 8.10 -4.28
N HIS A 27 29.63 7.59 -5.27
CA HIS A 27 29.16 6.54 -6.16
C HIS A 27 28.82 5.33 -5.28
N THR A 28 27.57 5.27 -4.83
CA THR A 28 27.00 4.05 -4.28
C THR A 28 26.94 3.08 -5.45
N THR A 29 27.86 2.13 -5.45
CA THR A 29 27.78 0.96 -6.33
C THR A 29 26.43 0.32 -6.06
N LEU A 30 25.52 0.46 -7.04
CA LEU A 30 24.31 -0.32 -7.14
C LEU A 30 24.73 -1.79 -7.07
N ARG A 31 24.66 -2.37 -5.87
CA ARG A 31 24.58 -3.81 -5.73
C ARG A 31 23.24 -4.17 -6.35
N HIS A 32 23.29 -4.57 -7.62
CA HIS A 32 22.22 -5.34 -8.23
C HIS A 32 21.95 -6.50 -7.28
N THR A 33 20.86 -6.43 -6.53
CA THR A 33 20.21 -7.62 -6.02
C THR A 33 19.78 -8.38 -7.26
N SER A 34 20.62 -9.31 -7.73
CA SER A 34 20.16 -10.31 -8.67
C SER A 34 18.98 -10.97 -8.00
N ALA A 35 17.78 -10.81 -8.58
CA ALA A 35 16.64 -11.62 -8.21
C ALA A 35 17.12 -13.05 -8.12
N THR A 36 16.80 -13.73 -7.01
CA THR A 36 17.00 -15.16 -6.86
C THR A 36 16.56 -15.81 -8.16
N ALA A 37 17.48 -16.51 -8.84
CA ALA A 37 17.13 -17.21 -10.06
C ALA A 37 16.02 -18.20 -9.70
N HIS A 38 14.80 -17.93 -10.13
CA HIS A 38 13.71 -18.89 -10.03
C HIS A 38 14.08 -20.04 -10.97
N LEU A 39 14.70 -21.07 -10.40
CA LEU A 39 15.14 -22.29 -11.06
C LEU A 39 13.95 -23.20 -11.38
N LEU A 40 12.91 -22.68 -12.04
CA LEU A 40 11.76 -23.48 -12.46
C LEU A 40 11.32 -23.04 -13.85
N ALA A 41 11.55 -23.88 -14.86
CA ALA A 41 11.04 -23.67 -16.19
C ALA A 41 9.61 -24.23 -16.22
N GLN A 42 8.57 -23.37 -16.18
CA GLN A 42 7.21 -23.80 -16.51
C GLN A 42 6.94 -23.52 -18.00
N PRO A 43 6.30 -24.44 -18.77
CA PRO A 43 6.05 -24.23 -20.20
C PRO A 43 5.21 -22.98 -20.48
N SER A 44 4.26 -22.72 -19.59
CA SER A 44 3.35 -21.57 -19.59
C SER A 44 4.07 -20.23 -19.48
N HIS A 45 5.31 -20.21 -19.00
CA HIS A 45 6.15 -19.02 -18.93
C HIS A 45 6.81 -18.66 -20.26
N PHE A 46 7.01 -19.64 -21.14
CA PHE A 46 7.66 -19.44 -22.43
C PHE A 46 6.64 -19.32 -23.56
N VAL A 47 5.55 -20.08 -23.50
CA VAL A 47 4.48 -20.04 -24.49
C VAL A 47 3.13 -20.07 -23.78
N THR A 48 2.37 -18.97 -23.94
CA THR A 48 1.02 -18.86 -23.39
C THR A 48 0.10 -19.89 -24.03
N GLY A 49 -0.60 -20.68 -23.21
CA GLY A 49 -1.62 -21.63 -23.66
C GLY A 49 -1.14 -23.08 -23.81
N VAL A 50 0.16 -23.36 -23.62
CA VAL A 50 0.67 -24.73 -23.58
C VAL A 50 0.60 -25.27 -22.16
N THR A 51 -0.23 -26.30 -21.95
CA THR A 51 -0.28 -27.01 -20.65
C THR A 51 0.85 -28.04 -20.56
N PRO A 52 1.30 -28.42 -19.36
CA PRO A 52 2.32 -29.46 -19.20
C PRO A 52 1.86 -30.81 -19.79
N GLU A 53 0.56 -31.11 -19.73
CA GLU A 53 -0.03 -32.32 -20.31
C GLU A 53 0.07 -32.32 -21.85
N GLN A 54 -0.20 -31.19 -22.49
CA GLN A 54 -0.04 -31.04 -23.95
C GLN A 54 1.42 -31.14 -24.37
N LEU A 55 2.33 -30.58 -23.57
CA LEU A 55 3.77 -30.72 -23.80
C LEU A 55 4.21 -32.18 -23.69
N GLN A 56 3.67 -32.95 -22.75
CA GLN A 56 3.98 -34.38 -22.61
C GLN A 56 3.39 -35.24 -23.74
N ALA A 57 2.21 -34.86 -24.24
CA ALA A 57 1.50 -35.60 -25.28
C ALA A 57 2.08 -35.41 -26.69
N ASP A 58 2.71 -34.25 -26.98
CA ASP A 58 3.15 -33.90 -28.33
C ASP A 58 4.68 -33.80 -28.46
N ALA A 59 5.29 -34.80 -29.10
CA ALA A 59 6.73 -34.93 -29.26
C ALA A 59 7.35 -33.76 -30.06
N VAL A 60 6.60 -33.20 -31.02
CA VAL A 60 7.05 -32.05 -31.83
C VAL A 60 7.20 -30.82 -30.95
N LEU A 61 6.28 -30.65 -30.00
CA LEU A 61 6.28 -29.53 -29.06
C LEU A 61 7.44 -29.64 -28.07
N GLN A 62 7.79 -30.86 -27.63
CA GLN A 62 8.97 -31.09 -26.80
C GLN A 62 10.27 -30.76 -27.51
N GLU A 63 10.43 -31.20 -28.76
CA GLU A 63 11.63 -30.93 -29.55
C GLU A 63 11.78 -29.43 -29.84
N TRP A 64 10.66 -28.74 -30.09
CA TRP A 64 10.64 -27.30 -30.21
C TRP A 64 11.07 -26.59 -28.91
N PHE A 65 10.56 -27.01 -27.74
CA PHE A 65 10.99 -26.44 -26.46
C PHE A 65 12.46 -26.73 -26.16
N ALA A 66 12.93 -27.94 -26.43
CA ALA A 66 14.32 -28.36 -26.24
C ALA A 66 15.31 -27.57 -27.11
N SER A 67 14.93 -27.27 -28.36
CA SER A 67 15.76 -26.50 -29.29
C SER A 67 15.79 -25.00 -28.98
N ASN A 68 14.71 -24.45 -28.42
CA ASN A 68 14.58 -23.02 -28.14
C ASN A 68 14.97 -22.62 -26.71
N PHE A 69 14.85 -23.51 -25.72
CA PHE A 69 15.08 -23.20 -24.31
C PHE A 69 16.06 -24.18 -23.64
N LYS A 70 17.36 -23.86 -23.71
CA LYS A 70 18.44 -24.69 -23.11
C LYS A 70 18.30 -24.92 -21.60
N SER A 71 17.65 -23.99 -20.89
CA SER A 71 17.39 -24.07 -19.44
C SER A 71 16.29 -25.05 -19.05
N TRP A 72 15.51 -25.55 -20.01
CA TRP A 72 14.44 -26.53 -19.77
C TRP A 72 14.98 -27.93 -19.47
N GLN A 73 16.13 -28.28 -20.03
CA GLN A 73 16.68 -29.65 -19.98
C GLN A 73 17.34 -30.00 -18.63
N SER A 74 17.64 -29.02 -17.79
CA SER A 74 18.55 -29.23 -16.66
C SER A 74 17.91 -29.75 -15.37
N ASP A 75 16.62 -29.55 -15.09
CA ASP A 75 15.99 -30.02 -13.83
C ASP A 75 14.45 -30.13 -13.92
N PRO A 76 13.89 -31.26 -14.36
CA PRO A 76 12.44 -31.48 -14.40
C PRO A 76 11.81 -32.01 -13.09
N GLU A 77 12.58 -32.40 -12.06
CA GLU A 77 12.06 -33.15 -10.90
C GLU A 77 12.08 -32.44 -9.53
N ASN A 78 12.62 -31.21 -9.41
CA ASN A 78 12.49 -30.45 -8.16
C ASN A 78 11.15 -29.69 -8.11
N ILE A 79 10.09 -30.45 -7.91
CA ILE A 79 8.74 -29.94 -7.73
C ILE A 79 8.58 -29.52 -6.25
N ILE A 80 8.81 -28.25 -5.93
CA ILE A 80 8.14 -27.64 -4.77
C ILE A 80 6.77 -27.20 -5.29
N VAL A 81 5.78 -28.09 -5.23
CA VAL A 81 4.38 -27.68 -5.35
C VAL A 81 4.14 -26.72 -4.18
N PRO A 82 3.79 -25.44 -4.38
CA PRO A 82 3.04 -24.77 -3.34
C PRO A 82 1.70 -25.52 -3.30
N ASP A 83 1.53 -26.37 -2.29
CA ASP A 83 0.31 -27.17 -2.11
C ASP A 83 -0.90 -26.28 -2.39
N VAL A 84 -1.73 -26.65 -3.35
CA VAL A 84 -2.98 -25.96 -3.62
C VAL A 84 -3.88 -25.98 -2.36
N GLN A 85 -3.64 -26.94 -1.47
CA GLN A 85 -4.19 -26.98 -0.11
C GLN A 85 -3.62 -25.89 0.81
N ALA A 86 -2.34 -25.53 0.72
CA ALA A 86 -1.77 -24.42 1.50
C ALA A 86 -2.29 -23.05 1.03
N GLU A 87 -2.57 -22.86 -0.27
CA GLU A 87 -3.25 -21.65 -0.75
C GLU A 87 -4.73 -21.59 -0.31
N LYS A 88 -5.40 -22.74 -0.20
CA LYS A 88 -6.78 -22.83 0.29
C LYS A 88 -6.87 -22.65 1.81
N GLU A 89 -5.95 -23.25 2.57
CA GLU A 89 -5.85 -23.08 4.02
C GLU A 89 -5.38 -21.67 4.41
N ALA A 90 -4.50 -21.03 3.62
CA ALA A 90 -4.16 -19.62 3.80
C ALA A 90 -5.33 -18.68 3.43
N ALA A 91 -6.19 -19.07 2.49
CA ALA A 91 -7.40 -18.34 2.16
C ALA A 91 -8.46 -18.50 3.27
N ASP A 92 -8.65 -19.71 3.79
CA ASP A 92 -9.63 -19.99 4.85
C ASP A 92 -9.17 -19.44 6.22
N ALA A 93 -7.87 -19.44 6.52
CA ALA A 93 -7.32 -18.77 7.70
C ALA A 93 -7.42 -17.23 7.63
N GLN A 94 -7.46 -16.64 6.43
CA GLN A 94 -7.71 -15.20 6.26
C GLN A 94 -9.18 -14.80 6.47
N VAL A 95 -10.12 -15.75 6.35
CA VAL A 95 -11.55 -15.48 6.51
C VAL A 95 -11.95 -15.34 7.99
N GLU A 96 -11.23 -15.96 8.93
CA GLU A 96 -11.52 -15.85 10.38
C GLU A 96 -10.89 -14.63 11.07
N GLU A 97 -9.93 -13.93 10.45
CA GLU A 97 -9.01 -13.06 11.21
C GLU A 97 -9.40 -11.57 11.33
N SER A 98 -10.61 -11.16 10.94
CA SER A 98 -11.00 -9.75 11.12
C SER A 98 -12.50 -9.58 11.39
N SER A 99 -12.87 -9.58 12.67
CA SER A 99 -14.17 -9.07 13.12
C SER A 99 -14.42 -7.59 12.75
N ASN A 100 -13.37 -6.88 12.31
CA ASN A 100 -13.44 -5.53 11.75
C ASN A 100 -13.16 -5.47 10.24
N GLY A 101 -13.08 -6.62 9.57
CA GLY A 101 -12.81 -6.70 8.14
C GLY A 101 -14.02 -6.23 7.33
N ILE A 102 -13.79 -5.48 6.25
CA ILE A 102 -14.86 -5.12 5.31
C ILE A 102 -15.46 -6.43 4.77
N ALA A 103 -16.75 -6.64 5.05
CA ALA A 103 -17.48 -7.78 4.52
C ALA A 103 -17.70 -7.60 3.02
N VAL A 104 -16.95 -8.35 2.22
CA VAL A 104 -17.14 -8.38 0.77
C VAL A 104 -18.27 -9.35 0.44
N PRO A 105 -19.26 -8.95 -0.39
CA PRO A 105 -20.30 -9.85 -0.87
C PRO A 105 -19.70 -11.13 -1.49
N PRO A 106 -20.31 -12.30 -1.27
CA PRO A 106 -19.76 -13.59 -1.73
C PRO A 106 -19.59 -13.64 -3.25
N GLU A 107 -20.43 -12.92 -3.99
CA GLU A 107 -20.33 -12.79 -5.45
C GLU A 107 -19.02 -12.13 -5.88
N LEU A 108 -18.59 -11.07 -5.19
CA LEU A 108 -17.34 -10.37 -5.50
C LEU A 108 -16.13 -11.21 -5.06
N ALA A 109 -16.23 -11.87 -3.91
CA ALA A 109 -15.20 -12.78 -3.43
C ALA A 109 -14.94 -13.94 -4.43
N SER A 110 -16.00 -14.51 -5.01
CA SER A 110 -15.89 -15.57 -6.03
C SER A 110 -15.14 -15.13 -7.29
N ARG A 111 -15.16 -13.82 -7.59
CA ARG A 111 -14.44 -13.22 -8.73
C ARG A 111 -13.02 -12.78 -8.37
N ASN A 112 -12.53 -13.13 -7.18
CA ASN A 112 -11.22 -12.71 -6.67
C ASN A 112 -11.08 -11.17 -6.65
N ILE A 113 -12.19 -10.47 -6.40
CA ILE A 113 -12.20 -9.03 -6.15
C ILE A 113 -11.89 -8.83 -4.66
N ARG A 114 -10.83 -8.07 -4.39
CA ARG A 114 -10.34 -7.81 -3.03
C ARG A 114 -10.95 -6.52 -2.49
N PRO A 115 -11.24 -6.43 -1.18
CA PRO A 115 -11.65 -5.19 -0.56
C PRO A 115 -10.48 -4.20 -0.52
N LEU A 116 -10.79 -2.92 -0.66
CA LEU A 116 -9.91 -1.81 -0.32
C LEU A 116 -10.64 -0.86 0.62
N VAL A 117 -9.92 -0.34 1.61
CA VAL A 117 -10.43 0.69 2.51
C VAL A 117 -9.98 2.06 2.01
N GLY A 118 -10.86 3.04 1.98
CA GLY A 118 -10.51 4.44 1.79
C GLY A 118 -11.29 5.35 2.74
N TYR A 119 -10.88 6.62 2.75
CA TYR A 119 -11.52 7.66 3.54
C TYR A 119 -11.80 8.86 2.66
N ILE A 120 -12.89 9.56 2.93
CA ILE A 120 -13.16 10.84 2.28
C ILE A 120 -12.12 11.87 2.77
N ARG A 121 -11.67 12.73 1.87
CA ARG A 121 -10.83 13.88 2.23
C ARG A 121 -11.70 15.09 2.54
N LEU A 122 -11.29 15.84 3.56
CA LEU A 122 -11.97 17.09 3.91
C LEU A 122 -11.60 18.19 2.91
N SER A 123 -12.56 18.57 2.07
CA SER A 123 -12.40 19.67 1.11
C SER A 123 -11.98 20.96 1.82
N GLY A 124 -11.04 21.69 1.22
CA GLY A 124 -10.45 22.92 1.76
C GLY A 124 -9.47 22.74 2.93
N ARG A 125 -9.56 21.67 3.73
CA ARG A 125 -8.62 21.42 4.85
C ARG A 125 -7.43 20.56 4.44
N GLU A 126 -7.68 19.49 3.70
CA GLU A 126 -6.67 18.48 3.35
C GLU A 126 -6.14 18.65 1.92
N GLU A 127 -6.43 19.80 1.28
CA GLU A 127 -6.03 20.11 -0.08
C GLU A 127 -4.69 20.86 -0.16
N GLY A 128 -4.03 20.78 -1.32
CA GLY A 128 -2.77 21.47 -1.58
C GLY A 128 -1.52 20.65 -1.24
N SER A 129 -0.39 21.04 -1.82
CA SER A 129 0.85 20.25 -1.80
C SER A 129 1.40 20.01 -0.39
N ARG A 130 1.25 20.99 0.51
CA ARG A 130 1.74 20.88 1.90
C ARG A 130 0.89 19.89 2.70
N ASN A 131 -0.43 20.04 2.68
CA ASN A 131 -1.33 19.13 3.39
C ASN A 131 -1.23 17.71 2.83
N CYS A 132 -1.06 17.54 1.51
CA CYS A 132 -0.78 16.23 0.91
C CYS A 132 0.56 15.63 1.38
N TYR A 133 1.57 16.46 1.66
CA TYR A 133 2.84 15.98 2.20
C TYR A 133 2.68 15.51 3.65
N ASP A 134 1.93 16.27 4.45
CA ASP A 134 1.65 15.97 5.85
C ASP A 134 0.82 14.67 5.98
N LEU A 135 -0.19 14.46 5.11
CA LEU A 135 -0.95 13.20 5.04
C LEU A 135 -0.07 11.97 4.79
N ARG A 136 0.96 12.11 3.95
CA ARG A 136 1.86 11.01 3.60
C ARG A 136 2.92 10.76 4.66
N ASN A 137 3.30 11.81 5.39
CA ASN A 137 4.36 11.76 6.39
C ASN A 137 3.81 12.32 7.72
N PRO A 138 2.85 11.64 8.34
CA PRO A 138 2.29 12.09 9.60
C PRO A 138 3.41 12.21 10.63
N GLY A 139 3.32 13.24 11.46
CA GLY A 139 4.29 13.46 12.53
C GLY A 139 4.30 12.31 13.54
N PRO A 140 5.36 12.15 14.34
CA PRO A 140 5.45 11.07 15.35
C PRO A 140 4.35 11.13 16.43
N ASN A 141 3.71 12.28 16.58
CA ASN A 141 2.64 12.51 17.55
C ASN A 141 1.24 12.47 16.91
N GLU A 142 1.14 12.22 15.60
CA GLU A 142 -0.15 12.13 14.93
C GLU A 142 -0.71 10.71 15.06
N PRO A 143 -2.02 10.57 15.35
CA PRO A 143 -2.65 9.27 15.56
C PRO A 143 -2.91 8.52 14.24
N PHE A 144 -2.59 9.12 13.10
CA PHE A 144 -2.88 8.60 11.77
C PHE A 144 -1.65 7.92 11.17
N PHE A 145 -1.88 6.85 10.41
CA PHE A 145 -0.84 6.23 9.59
C PHE A 145 -0.61 7.04 8.30
N PRO A 146 0.51 6.81 7.58
CA PRO A 146 0.73 7.37 6.26
C PRO A 146 -0.45 7.11 5.31
N LEU A 147 -1.07 8.19 4.84
CA LEU A 147 -2.21 8.18 3.93
C LEU A 147 -1.79 8.67 2.55
N VAL A 148 -2.19 7.94 1.52
CA VAL A 148 -1.98 8.32 0.12
C VAL A 148 -3.19 9.09 -0.37
N PRO A 149 -3.04 10.37 -0.73
CA PRO A 149 -4.13 11.13 -1.31
C PRO A 149 -4.47 10.61 -2.71
N GLY A 150 -5.74 10.69 -3.07
CA GLY A 150 -6.28 10.19 -4.32
C GLY A 150 -7.52 10.94 -4.77
N ILE A 151 -7.97 10.62 -5.98
CA ILE A 151 -9.21 11.12 -6.56
C ILE A 151 -9.95 9.91 -7.12
N LEU A 152 -11.17 9.70 -6.64
CA LEU A 152 -12.13 8.80 -7.25
C LEU A 152 -12.91 9.60 -8.30
N HIS A 153 -12.91 9.14 -9.54
CA HIS A 153 -13.64 9.78 -10.63
C HIS A 153 -14.30 8.72 -11.51
N GLY A 154 -15.48 9.04 -12.03
CA GLY A 154 -16.23 8.11 -12.85
C GLY A 154 -17.35 8.82 -13.59
N SER A 155 -17.75 8.25 -14.72
CA SER A 155 -18.98 8.67 -15.40
C SER A 155 -20.13 7.79 -14.95
N ASP A 156 -21.22 8.40 -14.51
CA ASP A 156 -22.50 7.70 -14.34
C ASP A 156 -23.42 8.06 -15.52
N PRO A 157 -23.61 7.17 -16.50
CA PRO A 157 -24.47 7.44 -17.65
C PRO A 157 -25.94 7.56 -17.24
N THR A 158 -26.35 7.04 -16.08
CA THR A 158 -27.74 7.12 -15.63
C THR A 158 -28.09 8.49 -15.06
N GLN A 159 -27.10 9.19 -14.49
CA GLN A 159 -27.24 10.53 -13.93
C GLN A 159 -26.75 11.63 -14.89
N ASN A 160 -26.36 11.29 -16.13
CA ASN A 160 -25.70 12.19 -17.08
C ASN A 160 -24.45 12.89 -16.49
N ILE A 161 -23.77 12.24 -15.54
CA ILE A 161 -22.57 12.79 -14.92
C ILE A 161 -21.39 12.38 -15.77
N LEU A 162 -20.73 13.36 -16.40
CA LEU A 162 -19.54 13.12 -17.18
C LEU A 162 -18.31 13.05 -16.25
N SER A 163 -17.33 12.24 -16.63
CA SER A 163 -16.07 12.12 -15.87
C SER A 163 -15.27 13.42 -15.77
N HIS A 164 -15.55 14.38 -16.66
CA HIS A 164 -14.90 15.69 -16.66
C HIS A 164 -15.49 16.67 -15.65
N ASP A 165 -16.72 16.45 -15.18
CA ASP A 165 -17.39 17.35 -14.27
C ASP A 165 -16.69 17.37 -12.91
N ALA A 166 -16.53 18.55 -12.31
CA ALA A 166 -15.88 18.66 -11.00
C ALA A 166 -16.67 17.97 -9.89
N SER A 167 -18.01 17.90 -10.03
CA SER A 167 -18.91 17.24 -9.09
C SER A 167 -18.82 15.72 -9.10
N SER A 168 -18.25 15.12 -10.16
CA SER A 168 -18.06 13.67 -10.25
C SER A 168 -16.78 13.18 -9.54
N LYS A 169 -15.95 14.12 -9.08
CA LYS A 169 -14.65 13.84 -8.46
C LYS A 169 -14.79 13.85 -6.95
N VAL A 170 -14.54 12.71 -6.33
CA VAL A 170 -14.49 12.58 -4.89
C VAL A 170 -13.03 12.51 -4.46
N LEU A 171 -12.60 13.43 -3.60
CA LEU A 171 -11.27 13.39 -3.02
C LEU A 171 -11.23 12.30 -1.96
N VAL A 172 -10.32 11.35 -2.13
CA VAL A 172 -10.17 10.19 -1.23
C VAL A 172 -8.75 10.10 -0.70
N LYS A 173 -8.57 9.47 0.46
CA LYS A 173 -7.25 9.13 1.01
C LYS A 173 -7.26 7.66 1.41
N THR A 174 -6.25 6.94 0.98
CA THR A 174 -6.16 5.48 1.14
C THR A 174 -4.96 5.15 2.02
N PRO A 175 -5.08 4.21 2.96
CA PRO A 175 -3.94 3.76 3.76
C PRO A 175 -2.77 3.26 2.92
N TRP A 176 -1.55 3.71 3.22
CA TRP A 176 -0.36 3.30 2.49
C TRP A 176 -0.12 1.79 2.58
N PHE A 177 -0.27 1.19 3.77
CA PHE A 177 -0.01 -0.24 3.97
C PHE A 177 -1.03 -1.12 3.21
N GLU A 178 -2.27 -0.67 3.02
CA GLU A 178 -3.27 -1.38 2.18
C GLU A 178 -2.80 -1.42 0.73
N ILE A 179 -2.35 -0.28 0.20
CA ILE A 179 -1.80 -0.19 -1.17
C ILE A 179 -0.55 -1.02 -1.29
N GLN A 180 0.38 -0.90 -0.33
CA GLN A 180 1.64 -1.63 -0.31
C GLN A 180 1.41 -3.14 -0.29
N ARG A 181 0.47 -3.62 0.54
CA ARG A 181 0.09 -5.05 0.61
C ARG A 181 -0.36 -5.57 -0.76
N GLU A 182 -1.18 -4.80 -1.47
CA GLU A 182 -1.67 -5.19 -2.80
C GLU A 182 -0.61 -5.02 -3.90
N LEU A 183 0.29 -4.04 -3.78
CA LEU A 183 1.46 -3.89 -4.65
C LEU A 183 2.48 -5.00 -4.46
N ASP A 184 2.70 -5.47 -3.24
CA ASP A 184 3.60 -6.60 -2.96
C ASP A 184 3.00 -7.90 -3.49
N ARG A 185 1.67 -8.04 -3.45
CA ARG A 185 0.98 -9.21 -3.98
C ARG A 185 0.91 -9.24 -5.51
N TYR A 186 0.61 -8.11 -6.15
CA TYR A 186 0.28 -8.07 -7.58
C TYR A 186 1.29 -7.29 -8.43
N HIS A 187 2.22 -6.56 -7.82
CA HIS A 187 3.25 -5.77 -8.47
C HIS A 187 2.69 -4.95 -9.66
N ARG A 188 3.07 -5.32 -10.88
CA ARG A 188 2.67 -4.64 -12.13
C ARG A 188 1.20 -4.81 -12.49
N ARG A 189 0.50 -5.77 -11.89
CA ARG A 189 -0.91 -6.05 -12.18
C ARG A 189 -1.86 -5.26 -11.28
N PHE A 190 -1.36 -4.54 -10.28
CA PHE A 190 -2.16 -3.75 -9.36
C PHE A 190 -3.13 -2.79 -10.08
N THR A 191 -2.66 -2.06 -11.09
CA THR A 191 -3.47 -1.09 -11.84
C THR A 191 -4.48 -1.73 -12.80
N ASN A 192 -4.37 -3.03 -13.08
CA ASN A 192 -5.23 -3.73 -14.04
C ASN A 192 -6.29 -4.59 -13.34
N ARG A 193 -6.44 -4.46 -12.02
CA ARG A 193 -7.39 -5.23 -11.22
C ARG A 193 -8.54 -4.37 -10.76
N VAL A 194 -9.70 -5.02 -10.63
CA VAL A 194 -10.88 -4.44 -10.01
C VAL A 194 -10.83 -4.72 -8.50
N TYR A 195 -11.08 -3.69 -7.72
CA TYR A 195 -11.17 -3.76 -6.26
C TYR A 195 -12.55 -3.28 -5.80
N ALA A 196 -13.00 -3.78 -4.65
CA ALA A 196 -14.21 -3.31 -3.98
C ALA A 196 -13.80 -2.26 -2.93
N LEU A 197 -13.89 -0.98 -3.28
CA LEU A 197 -13.53 0.14 -2.41
C LEU A 197 -14.70 0.51 -1.50
N THR A 198 -14.44 0.51 -0.20
CA THR A 198 -15.36 1.04 0.83
C THR A 198 -14.79 2.32 1.41
N LEU A 199 -15.59 3.38 1.42
CA LEU A 199 -15.20 4.71 1.88
C LEU A 199 -15.87 5.04 3.21
N TYR A 200 -15.05 5.46 4.17
CA TYR A 200 -15.45 5.92 5.49
C TYR A 200 -15.27 7.44 5.64
N ASP A 201 -15.76 8.00 6.75
CA ASP A 201 -15.57 9.42 7.04
C ASP A 201 -14.09 9.77 7.30
N ALA A 202 -13.72 11.01 6.98
CA ALA A 202 -12.34 11.51 7.06
C ALA A 202 -11.71 11.36 8.46
N ASN A 203 -12.55 11.44 9.50
CA ASN A 203 -12.15 11.39 10.91
C ASN A 203 -11.94 9.96 11.43
N GLU A 204 -12.41 8.96 10.68
CA GLU A 204 -12.32 7.56 11.09
C GLU A 204 -10.98 6.92 10.72
N ALA A 205 -10.04 7.64 10.11
CA ALA A 205 -8.74 7.11 9.63
C ALA A 205 -7.73 6.73 10.74
N ASP A 206 -8.19 6.36 11.93
CA ASP A 206 -7.36 5.96 13.06
C ASP A 206 -6.66 4.61 12.79
N VAL A 207 -5.38 4.53 13.20
CA VAL A 207 -4.52 3.33 13.16
C VAL A 207 -5.16 2.13 13.82
N SER A 208 -5.92 2.35 14.89
CA SER A 208 -6.46 1.30 15.75
C SER A 208 -7.34 0.29 15.00
N TYR A 209 -8.05 0.74 13.97
CA TYR A 209 -8.93 -0.12 13.19
C TYR A 209 -8.22 -0.96 12.12
N HIS A 210 -6.96 -0.63 11.83
CA HIS A 210 -6.16 -1.29 10.81
C HIS A 210 -5.04 -2.15 11.39
N ARG A 211 -4.82 -2.07 12.71
CA ARG A 211 -3.94 -3.01 13.38
C ARG A 211 -4.59 -4.39 13.30
N SER A 212 -3.92 -5.30 12.60
CA SER A 212 -4.30 -6.71 12.62
C SER A 212 -4.30 -7.21 14.06
N ALA A 213 -5.16 -8.19 14.33
CA ALA A 213 -5.24 -8.88 15.62
C ALA A 213 -3.92 -9.58 16.02
N GLN A 214 -2.90 -9.57 15.15
CA GLN A 214 -1.58 -10.15 15.35
C GLN A 214 -0.67 -9.26 16.22
N ASN A 215 -0.91 -7.95 16.29
CA ASN A 215 -0.24 -7.07 17.26
C ASN A 215 -0.91 -7.16 18.63
N LYS A 216 -1.01 -8.38 19.18
CA LYS A 216 -1.45 -8.53 20.57
C LYS A 216 -0.35 -7.95 21.45
N PRO A 217 -0.65 -6.98 22.33
CA PRO A 217 0.33 -6.48 23.27
C PRO A 217 0.93 -7.65 24.06
N GLU A 218 2.26 -7.74 24.09
CA GLU A 218 2.97 -8.76 24.86
C GLU A 218 2.65 -8.59 26.35
N PRO A 219 2.51 -9.69 27.11
CA PRO A 219 2.32 -9.61 28.54
C PRO A 219 3.51 -8.89 29.18
N THR A 220 3.22 -7.99 30.12
CA THR A 220 4.27 -7.27 30.86
C THR A 220 4.56 -8.03 32.16
N TYR A 221 5.82 -8.33 32.42
CA TYR A 221 6.22 -9.02 33.64
C TYR A 221 6.61 -8.00 34.72
N GLN A 222 5.99 -8.11 35.90
CA GLN A 222 6.37 -7.33 37.07
C GLN A 222 7.07 -8.23 38.09
N VAL A 223 8.28 -7.82 38.49
CA VAL A 223 9.04 -8.49 39.53
C VAL A 223 8.67 -7.87 40.87
N CYS A 224 8.06 -8.66 41.77
CA CYS A 224 7.74 -8.20 43.12
C CYS A 224 9.02 -8.28 43.97
N GLN A 225 9.52 -7.15 44.46
CA GLN A 225 10.82 -7.07 45.16
C GLN A 225 10.81 -7.78 46.52
N ASP A 226 9.66 -7.83 47.19
CA ASP A 226 9.53 -8.38 48.54
C ASP A 226 9.45 -9.93 48.54
N THR A 227 8.84 -10.50 47.52
CA THR A 227 8.61 -11.95 47.40
C THR A 227 9.50 -12.63 46.37
N MET A 228 10.27 -11.86 45.58
CA MET A 228 11.08 -12.34 44.46
C MET A 228 10.27 -13.20 43.45
N THR A 229 8.97 -12.93 43.32
CA THR A 229 8.08 -13.62 42.38
C THR A 229 7.81 -12.75 41.15
N ILE A 230 7.91 -13.35 39.97
CA ILE A 230 7.54 -12.71 38.70
C ILE A 230 6.04 -12.93 38.53
N THR A 231 5.27 -11.84 38.48
CA THR A 231 3.82 -11.89 38.18
C THR A 231 3.62 -11.41 36.76
N GLU A 232 3.00 -12.26 35.95
CA GLU A 232 2.56 -11.88 34.60
C GLU A 232 1.34 -10.96 34.72
N VAL A 233 1.47 -9.72 34.25
CA VAL A 233 0.35 -8.80 34.16
C VAL A 233 -0.27 -8.99 32.77
N PRO A 234 -1.53 -9.45 32.68
CA PRO A 234 -2.19 -9.60 31.39
C PRO A 234 -2.26 -8.23 30.72
N PRO A 235 -2.09 -8.18 29.39
CA PRO A 235 -2.18 -6.92 28.68
C PRO A 235 -3.57 -6.28 28.89
N PRO A 236 -3.66 -4.94 28.86
CA PRO A 236 -4.95 -4.28 28.89
C PRO A 236 -5.83 -4.80 27.74
N PRO A 237 -7.14 -4.97 27.96
CA PRO A 237 -8.03 -5.37 26.89
C PRO A 237 -7.92 -4.36 25.74
N PRO A 238 -7.99 -4.83 24.48
CA PRO A 238 -7.92 -3.93 23.34
C PRO A 238 -9.03 -2.88 23.44
N PRO A 239 -8.76 -1.62 23.06
CA PRO A 239 -9.79 -0.60 23.06
C PRO A 239 -10.93 -1.06 22.15
N VAL A 240 -12.16 -1.06 22.68
CA VAL A 240 -13.36 -1.29 21.88
C VAL A 240 -13.56 -0.05 21.02
N LEU A 241 -13.32 -0.21 19.73
CA LEU A 241 -13.52 0.86 18.76
C LEU A 241 -15.02 0.98 18.47
N PRO A 242 -15.53 2.21 18.24
CA PRO A 242 -16.91 2.39 17.84
C PRO A 242 -17.15 1.77 16.45
N ASP A 243 -18.38 1.28 16.23
CA ASP A 243 -18.77 0.78 14.93
C ASP A 243 -18.68 1.90 13.88
N ARG A 244 -18.12 1.57 12.72
CA ARG A 244 -17.99 2.50 11.59
C ARG A 244 -19.13 2.30 10.61
N THR A 245 -19.70 3.40 10.14
CA THR A 245 -20.71 3.37 9.06
C THR A 245 -20.06 3.77 7.74
N PRO A 246 -20.04 2.89 6.72
CA PRO A 246 -19.49 3.27 5.41
C PRO A 246 -20.38 4.34 4.76
N ILE A 247 -19.75 5.34 4.16
CA ILE A 247 -20.43 6.36 3.35
C ILE A 247 -20.74 5.78 1.97
N LEU A 248 -19.78 5.05 1.41
CA LEU A 248 -19.92 4.29 0.18
C LEU A 248 -19.36 2.89 0.41
N GLU A 249 -20.10 1.87 0.01
CA GLU A 249 -19.76 0.48 0.28
C GLU A 249 -19.55 -0.29 -1.02
N ASN A 250 -18.47 -1.08 -1.07
CA ASN A 250 -18.19 -2.02 -2.16
C ASN A 250 -18.24 -1.42 -3.58
N VAL A 251 -17.80 -0.17 -3.75
CA VAL A 251 -17.71 0.50 -5.06
C VAL A 251 -16.62 -0.18 -5.88
N LEU A 252 -16.96 -0.67 -7.07
CA LEU A 252 -15.99 -1.31 -7.94
C LEU A 252 -15.11 -0.26 -8.60
N VAL A 253 -13.81 -0.33 -8.32
CA VAL A 253 -12.82 0.65 -8.81
C VAL A 253 -11.64 -0.04 -9.48
N ILE A 254 -11.01 0.66 -10.42
CA ILE A 254 -9.75 0.25 -11.03
C ILE A 254 -8.71 1.32 -10.68
N PRO A 255 -7.64 0.98 -9.95
CA PRO A 255 -6.63 1.95 -9.60
C PRO A 255 -5.92 2.45 -10.86
N ALA A 256 -6.05 3.74 -11.14
CA ALA A 256 -5.42 4.45 -12.24
C ALA A 256 -4.27 5.33 -11.73
N ASP A 257 -3.26 5.52 -12.58
CA ASP A 257 -2.18 6.51 -12.38
C ASP A 257 -1.53 6.49 -11.00
N LEU A 258 -1.08 5.32 -10.55
CA LEU A 258 -0.25 5.22 -9.35
C LEU A 258 1.11 5.87 -9.59
N GLN A 259 1.30 7.05 -8.99
CA GLN A 259 2.57 7.78 -9.08
C GLN A 259 3.49 7.38 -7.92
N LEU A 260 4.57 6.67 -8.22
CA LEU A 260 5.59 6.28 -7.25
C LEU A 260 6.73 7.31 -7.20
N HIS A 261 7.24 7.63 -6.01
CA HIS A 261 8.46 8.43 -5.87
C HIS A 261 9.69 7.63 -6.31
N PRO A 262 10.54 8.16 -7.21
CA PRO A 262 11.76 7.48 -7.61
C PRO A 262 12.76 7.26 -6.46
N VAL A 263 12.78 8.10 -5.42
CA VAL A 263 13.81 8.02 -4.35
C VAL A 263 13.33 7.27 -3.10
N ALA A 264 12.02 7.20 -2.87
CA ALA A 264 11.45 6.62 -1.65
C ALA A 264 10.65 5.34 -1.89
N HIS A 265 10.44 4.94 -3.16
CA HIS A 265 9.55 3.84 -3.56
C HIS A 265 8.13 3.92 -2.94
N ALA A 266 7.71 5.11 -2.52
CA ALA A 266 6.42 5.36 -1.89
C ALA A 266 5.42 5.93 -2.90
N ALA A 267 4.13 5.59 -2.77
CA ALA A 267 3.09 6.20 -3.60
C ALA A 267 2.79 7.63 -3.16
N TYR A 268 2.57 8.48 -4.14
CA TYR A 268 2.22 9.89 -3.93
C TYR A 268 0.77 10.19 -4.20
N CYS A 269 0.23 9.55 -5.22
CA CYS A 269 -1.15 9.74 -5.62
C CYS A 269 -1.66 8.41 -6.12
N LEU A 270 -2.90 8.09 -5.77
CA LEU A 270 -3.61 6.95 -6.30
C LEU A 270 -4.97 7.43 -6.81
N ASN A 271 -5.18 7.39 -8.11
CA ASN A 271 -6.47 7.71 -8.69
C ASN A 271 -7.27 6.41 -8.84
N PHE A 272 -8.60 6.55 -8.78
CA PHE A 272 -9.56 5.46 -8.97
C PHE A 272 -10.58 5.90 -10.01
#